data_AF-A0A955IYH7-F1
#
_entry.id   AF-A0A955IYH7-F1
#
_cell.length_a   1.000
_cell.length_b   1.000
_cell.length_c   1.000
_cell.angle_alpha   90.00
_cell.angle_beta   90.00
_cell.angle_gamma   90.00
#
_symmetry.space_group_name_H-M   'P 1'
#
loop_
_entity.id
_entity.type
_entity.pdbx_description
1 polymer ?
#
loop_
_entity_poly.entity_id
_entity_poly.type
_entity_poly.pdbx_seq_one_letter_code
_entity_poly.pdbx_strand_id
1 'polypeptide(L)'
;MAFTTEQIDRLNTSFSFLKPRLGLVGDIFERSLLETDPAMSTHLPMDRVSFELNMLLICGHTADLELLGDRFAEMGEDLAELGIGADQFPAARDAMLRAFAAVSGYTWTQRLQDDWASVFNTVAGSAFSKVPSYHKAA
;
A
#
# COMPACT_ATOMS: atom_id res chain seq x y z
N MET A 1 -4.39 -11.25 10.48
CA MET A 1 -3.95 -12.55 9.92
C MET A 1 -2.44 -12.61 10.12
N ALA A 2 -1.89 -13.67 10.70
CA ALA A 2 -0.46 -13.72 11.00
C ALA A 2 0.34 -14.24 9.80
N PHE A 3 1.38 -13.49 9.38
CA PHE A 3 2.35 -13.93 8.37
C PHE A 3 3.28 -15.01 8.92
N THR A 4 3.73 -15.95 8.09
CA THR A 4 4.72 -16.94 8.52
C THR A 4 6.12 -16.30 8.61
N THR A 5 7.03 -16.90 9.38
CA THR A 5 8.42 -16.44 9.47
C THR A 5 9.10 -16.36 8.09
N GLU A 6 8.90 -17.37 7.24
CA GLU A 6 9.46 -17.37 5.88
C GLU A 6 8.89 -16.25 5.00
N GLN A 7 7.60 -15.90 5.17
CA GLN A 7 6.99 -14.77 4.49
C GLN A 7 7.58 -13.45 4.97
N ILE A 8 7.70 -13.27 6.29
CA ILE A 8 8.28 -12.08 6.92
C ILE A 8 9.72 -11.89 6.44
N ASP A 9 10.56 -12.93 6.44
CA ASP A 9 11.95 -12.84 5.99
C ASP A 9 12.06 -12.41 4.53
N ARG A 10 11.19 -12.95 3.66
CA ARG A 10 11.15 -12.60 2.24
C ARG A 10 10.67 -11.16 2.02
N LEU A 11 9.63 -10.72 2.74
CA LEU A 11 9.14 -9.35 2.72
C LEU A 11 10.25 -8.39 3.18
N ASN A 12 10.92 -8.67 4.29
CA ASN A 12 11.99 -7.84 4.85
C ASN A 12 13.20 -7.76 3.91
N THR A 13 13.58 -8.88 3.29
CA THR A 13 14.66 -8.92 2.31
C THR A 13 14.32 -8.08 1.08
N SER A 14 13.11 -8.23 0.55
CA SER A 14 12.65 -7.44 -0.60
C SER A 14 12.55 -5.95 -0.26
N PHE A 15 12.09 -5.60 0.94
CA PHE A 15 11.97 -4.22 1.36
C PHE A 15 13.34 -3.57 1.54
N SER A 16 14.33 -4.30 2.06
CA SER A 16 15.70 -3.79 2.17
C SER A 16 16.28 -3.37 0.81
N PHE A 17 15.85 -4.04 -0.26
CA PHE A 17 16.18 -3.66 -1.64
C PHE A 17 15.37 -2.45 -2.13
N LEU A 18 14.09 -2.35 -1.79
CA LEU A 18 13.21 -1.25 -2.22
C LEU A 18 13.48 0.06 -1.46
N LYS A 19 13.84 -0.02 -0.18
CA LYS A 19 14.04 1.11 0.74
C LYS A 19 14.89 2.27 0.18
N PRO A 20 16.09 2.06 -0.39
CA PRO A 20 16.89 3.15 -0.96
C PRO A 20 16.28 3.76 -2.24
N ARG A 21 15.20 3.18 -2.77
CA ARG A 21 14.55 3.54 -4.03
C ARG A 21 13.08 3.92 -3.84
N LEU A 22 12.62 4.17 -2.60
CA LEU A 22 11.23 4.50 -2.33
C LEU A 22 10.74 5.73 -3.10
N GLY A 23 11.62 6.69 -3.35
CA GLY A 23 11.31 7.81 -4.26
C GLY A 23 10.90 7.35 -5.66
N LEU A 24 11.68 6.45 -6.27
CA LEU A 24 11.36 5.89 -7.59
C LEU A 24 10.11 5.01 -7.55
N VAL A 25 9.89 4.29 -6.44
CA VAL A 25 8.65 3.52 -6.23
C VAL A 25 7.44 4.47 -6.23
N GLY A 26 7.53 5.59 -5.51
CA GLY A 26 6.48 6.62 -5.47
C GLY A 26 6.17 7.17 -6.87
N ASP A 27 7.20 7.56 -7.62
CA ASP A 27 7.05 8.11 -8.99
C ASP A 27 6.34 7.10 -9.93
N ILE A 28 6.69 5.81 -9.84
CA ILE A 28 6.08 4.75 -10.67
C ILE A 28 4.66 4.45 -10.18
N PHE A 29 4.43 4.46 -8.87
CA PHE A 29 3.11 4.24 -8.29
C PHE A 29 2.13 5.33 -8.73
N GLU A 30 2.50 6.60 -8.63
CA GLU A 30 1.66 7.72 -9.06
C GLU A 30 1.29 7.61 -10.54
N ARG A 31 2.27 7.32 -11.41
CA ARG A 31 2.03 7.07 -12.83
C ARG A 31 1.08 5.89 -13.06
N SER A 32 1.31 4.78 -12.36
CA SER A 32 0.48 3.58 -12.50
C SER A 32 -0.96 3.82 -12.00
N LEU A 33 -1.13 4.66 -10.98
CA LEU A 33 -2.42 5.05 -10.45
C LEU A 33 -3.18 5.94 -11.44
N LEU A 34 -2.50 6.93 -12.02
CA LEU A 34 -3.03 7.80 -13.07
C LEU A 34 -3.52 7.00 -14.30
N GLU A 35 -2.77 5.97 -14.69
CA GLU A 35 -3.14 5.10 -15.82
C GLU A 35 -4.34 4.20 -15.52
N THR A 36 -4.50 3.79 -14.25
CA THR A 36 -5.54 2.83 -13.84
C THR A 36 -6.84 3.53 -13.45
N ASP A 37 -6.74 4.63 -12.70
CA ASP A 37 -7.86 5.41 -12.21
C ASP A 37 -7.47 6.91 -12.10
N PRO A 38 -7.65 7.68 -13.20
CA PRO A 38 -7.37 9.11 -13.21
C PRO A 38 -8.19 9.92 -12.19
N ALA A 39 -9.33 9.40 -11.71
CA ALA A 39 -10.10 10.09 -10.69
C ALA A 39 -9.35 10.07 -9.36
N MET A 40 -8.71 8.94 -9.04
CA MET A 40 -7.98 8.75 -7.77
C MET A 40 -6.77 9.68 -7.64
N SER A 41 -6.06 9.98 -8.72
CA SER A 41 -4.91 10.89 -8.70
C SER A 41 -5.26 12.33 -8.32
N THR A 42 -6.49 12.75 -8.60
CA THR A 42 -6.97 14.11 -8.28
C THR A 42 -7.18 14.27 -6.77
N HIS A 43 -7.46 13.14 -6.10
CA HIS A 43 -7.75 13.06 -4.67
C HIS A 43 -6.52 12.73 -3.82
N LEU A 44 -5.45 12.20 -4.43
CA LEU A 44 -4.22 11.79 -3.75
C LEU A 44 -3.05 12.71 -4.17
N PRO A 45 -2.96 13.97 -3.68
CA PRO A 45 -1.70 14.68 -3.72
C PRO A 45 -0.75 13.94 -2.78
N MET A 46 0.01 13.02 -3.36
CA MET A 46 0.86 12.13 -2.58
C MET A 46 2.08 12.91 -2.11
N ASP A 47 2.02 13.40 -0.87
CA ASP A 47 3.20 13.93 -0.23
C ASP A 47 4.24 12.82 -0.14
N ARG A 48 5.37 13.00 -0.82
CA ARG A 48 6.43 12.01 -0.93
C ARG A 48 6.98 11.63 0.44
N VAL A 49 7.07 12.58 1.37
CA VAL A 49 7.54 12.31 2.74
C VAL A 49 6.55 11.39 3.46
N SER A 50 5.26 11.71 3.42
CA SER A 50 4.21 10.89 3.99
C SER A 50 4.14 9.49 3.38
N PHE A 51 4.32 9.38 2.05
CA PHE A 51 4.40 8.09 1.36
C PHE A 51 5.57 7.24 1.87
N GLU A 52 6.77 7.81 1.90
CA GLU A 52 7.98 7.11 2.35
C GLU A 52 7.86 6.69 3.82
N LEU A 53 7.31 7.55 4.69
CA LEU A 53 7.08 7.25 6.10
C LEU A 53 6.05 6.12 6.29
N ASN A 54 4.93 6.15 5.58
CA ASN A 54 3.92 5.09 5.65
C ASN A 54 4.48 3.75 5.15
N MET A 55 5.28 3.76 4.08
CA MET A 55 5.96 2.55 3.60
C MET A 55 6.98 2.03 4.62
N LEU A 56 7.79 2.90 5.22
CA LEU A 56 8.73 2.52 6.28
C LEU A 56 8.00 1.93 7.50
N LEU A 57 6.85 2.49 7.86
CA LEU A 57 6.04 2.01 8.97
C LEU A 57 5.46 0.61 8.67
N ILE A 58 4.79 0.44 7.53
CA ILE A 58 4.22 -0.85 7.11
C ILE A 58 5.31 -1.92 7.04
N CYS A 59 6.47 -1.59 6.46
CA CYS A 59 7.54 -2.55 6.24
C CYS A 59 8.41 -2.80 7.48
N GLY A 60 8.45 -1.84 8.41
CA GLY A 60 9.12 -2.00 9.71
C GLY A 60 8.33 -2.89 10.68
N HIS A 61 7.03 -3.05 10.44
CA HIS A 61 6.10 -3.79 11.29
C HIS A 61 5.38 -4.92 10.54
N THR A 62 5.97 -5.49 9.49
CA THR A 62 5.38 -6.60 8.72
C THR A 62 5.05 -7.83 9.57
N ALA A 63 5.77 -8.05 10.68
CA ALA A 63 5.51 -9.13 11.62
C ALA A 63 4.31 -8.85 12.56
N ASP A 64 3.93 -7.58 12.70
CA ASP A 64 3.09 -7.04 13.75
C ASP A 64 2.17 -5.91 13.24
N LEU A 65 1.72 -6.01 11.98
CA LEU A 65 0.85 -5.00 11.34
C LEU A 65 -0.42 -4.72 12.13
N GLU A 66 -0.90 -5.69 12.91
CA GLU A 66 -2.08 -5.55 13.76
C GLU A 66 -1.88 -4.49 14.86
N LEU A 67 -0.64 -4.22 15.28
CA LEU A 67 -0.31 -3.15 16.23
C LEU A 67 -0.47 -1.75 15.64
N LEU A 68 -0.48 -1.64 14.31
CA LEU A 68 -0.66 -0.37 13.60
C LEU A 68 -2.14 -0.10 13.27
N GLY A 69 -3.07 -0.90 13.78
CA GLY A 69 -4.49 -0.84 13.43
C GLY A 69 -5.11 0.55 13.58
N ASP A 70 -4.84 1.26 14.68
CA ASP A 70 -5.37 2.62 14.88
C ASP A 70 -4.75 3.63 13.93
N ARG A 71 -3.45 3.53 13.64
CA ARG A 71 -2.79 4.40 12.67
C ARG A 71 -3.29 4.17 11.25
N PHE A 72 -3.57 2.92 10.90
CA PHE A 72 -4.19 2.60 9.61
C PHE A 72 -5.63 3.11 9.54
N ALA A 73 -6.40 3.03 10.63
CA ALA A 73 -7.74 3.60 10.68
C ALA A 73 -7.72 5.12 10.45
N GLU A 74 -6.80 5.86 11.08
CA GLU A 74 -6.58 7.29 10.79
C GLU A 74 -6.27 7.54 9.32
N MET A 75 -5.36 6.75 8.73
CA MET A 75 -5.07 6.83 7.29
C MET A 75 -6.31 6.55 6.43
N GLY A 76 -7.18 5.62 6.85
CA GLY A 76 -8.44 5.35 6.17
C GLY A 76 -9.44 6.49 6.24
N GLU A 77 -9.51 7.20 7.37
CA GLU A 77 -10.31 8.41 7.54
C GLU A 77 -9.79 9.53 6.64
N ASP A 78 -8.48 9.78 6.63
CA ASP A 78 -7.82 10.75 5.73
C ASP A 78 -8.13 10.44 4.25
N LEU A 79 -8.06 9.16 3.85
CA LEU A 79 -8.40 8.73 2.49
C LEU A 79 -9.89 8.92 2.18
N ALA A 80 -10.77 8.66 3.15
CA ALA A 80 -12.21 8.82 2.98
C ALA A 80 -12.63 10.29 2.82
N GLU A 81 -11.97 11.23 3.53
CA GLU A 81 -12.16 12.67 3.35
C GLU A 81 -11.80 13.11 1.92
N LEU A 82 -10.84 12.42 1.31
CA LEU A 82 -10.46 12.61 -0.09
C LEU A 82 -11.38 11.87 -1.07
N GLY A 83 -12.42 11.17 -0.60
CA GLY A 83 -13.37 10.42 -1.43
C GLY A 83 -12.84 9.05 -1.90
N ILE A 84 -11.77 8.55 -1.27
CA ILE A 84 -11.20 7.23 -1.55
C ILE A 84 -11.75 6.24 -0.54
N GLY A 85 -12.53 5.29 -1.02
CA GLY A 85 -13.10 4.20 -0.22
C GLY A 85 -12.39 2.87 -0.43
N ALA A 86 -12.91 1.85 0.24
CA ALA A 86 -12.41 0.47 0.13
C ALA A 86 -12.47 -0.08 -1.32
N ASP A 87 -13.44 0.36 -2.12
CA ASP A 87 -13.63 -0.09 -3.50
C ASP A 87 -12.50 0.36 -4.44
N GLN A 88 -11.84 1.47 -4.11
CA GLN A 88 -10.70 2.02 -4.85
C GLN A 88 -9.38 1.34 -4.47
N PHE A 89 -9.31 0.69 -3.30
CA PHE A 89 -8.07 0.13 -2.80
C PHE A 89 -7.45 -0.96 -3.69
N PRO A 90 -8.21 -1.88 -4.33
CA PRO A 90 -7.62 -2.86 -5.25
C PRO A 90 -6.79 -2.22 -6.38
N ALA A 91 -7.24 -1.10 -6.94
CA ALA A 91 -6.50 -0.39 -7.98
C ALA A 91 -5.20 0.23 -7.43
N ALA A 92 -5.25 0.85 -6.25
CA ALA A 92 -4.07 1.40 -5.58
C ALA A 92 -3.05 0.31 -5.22
N ARG A 93 -3.52 -0.83 -4.68
CA ARG A 93 -2.69 -2.01 -4.41
C ARG A 93 -1.99 -2.50 -5.69
N ASP A 94 -2.74 -2.68 -6.77
CA ASP A 94 -2.20 -3.22 -8.01
C ASP A 94 -1.19 -2.27 -8.65
N ALA A 95 -1.41 -0.96 -8.56
CA ALA A 95 -0.44 0.06 -8.96
C ALA A 95 0.84 0.00 -8.10
N MET A 96 0.72 -0.20 -6.79
CA MET A 96 1.88 -0.35 -5.89
C MET A 96 2.68 -1.62 -6.21
N LEU A 97 2.01 -2.74 -6.46
CA LEU A 97 2.66 -3.99 -6.85
C LEU A 97 3.40 -3.86 -8.18
N ARG A 98 2.85 -3.12 -9.15
CA ARG A 98 3.56 -2.78 -10.40
C ARG A 98 4.81 -1.95 -10.13
N ALA A 99 4.73 -0.97 -9.24
CA ALA A 99 5.89 -0.15 -8.87
C ALA A 99 6.98 -1.00 -8.22
N PHE A 100 6.63 -1.89 -7.30
CA PHE A 100 7.57 -2.80 -6.65
C PHE A 100 8.22 -3.75 -7.67
N ALA A 101 7.43 -4.30 -8.59
CA ALA A 101 7.92 -5.16 -9.65
C ALA A 101 8.90 -4.43 -10.58
N ALA A 102 8.56 -3.20 -11.00
CA ALA A 102 9.38 -2.39 -11.88
C ALA A 102 10.73 -2.03 -11.25
N VAL A 103 10.75 -1.70 -9.95
CA VAL A 103 12.00 -1.37 -9.22
C VAL A 103 12.82 -2.62 -8.91
N SER A 104 12.17 -3.74 -8.60
CA SER A 104 12.84 -5.02 -8.26
C SER A 104 13.38 -5.76 -9.50
N GLY A 105 12.82 -5.49 -10.67
CA GLY A 105 13.23 -6.11 -11.94
C GLY A 105 13.18 -7.63 -11.87
N TYR A 106 14.27 -8.29 -12.30
CA TYR A 106 14.36 -9.76 -12.37
C TYR A 106 14.27 -10.47 -11.01
N THR A 107 14.40 -9.74 -9.90
CA THR A 107 14.26 -10.32 -8.54
C THR A 107 12.80 -10.42 -8.10
N TRP A 108 11.87 -9.80 -8.84
CA TRP A 108 10.44 -9.91 -8.57
C TRP A 108 9.91 -11.29 -8.98
N THR A 109 9.12 -11.91 -8.12
CA THR A 109 8.54 -13.24 -8.35
C THR A 109 7.05 -13.24 -8.03
N GLN A 110 6.30 -14.20 -8.56
CA GLN A 110 4.88 -14.34 -8.25
C GLN A 110 4.64 -14.51 -6.74
N ARG A 111 5.47 -15.33 -6.07
CA ARG A 111 5.37 -15.53 -4.63
C ARG A 111 5.52 -14.22 -3.86
N LEU A 112 6.51 -13.40 -4.24
CA LEU A 112 6.73 -12.10 -3.62
C LEU A 112 5.57 -11.12 -3.88
N GLN A 113 4.98 -11.17 -5.07
CA GLN A 113 3.77 -10.41 -5.39
C GLN A 113 2.59 -10.80 -4.50
N ASP A 114 2.37 -12.09 -4.29
CA ASP A 114 1.27 -12.60 -3.46
C ASP A 114 1.45 -12.21 -1.99
N ASP A 115 2.69 -12.20 -1.48
CA ASP A 115 2.96 -11.76 -0.10
C ASP A 115 2.70 -10.26 0.07
N TRP A 116 3.21 -9.42 -0.84
CA TRP A 116 2.97 -7.98 -0.78
C TRP A 116 1.49 -7.64 -0.95
N ALA A 117 0.77 -8.36 -1.82
CA ALA A 117 -0.67 -8.23 -1.96
C ALA A 117 -1.39 -8.54 -0.63
N SER A 118 -0.94 -9.56 0.08
CA SER A 118 -1.48 -9.94 1.40
C SER A 118 -1.22 -8.86 2.45
N VAL A 119 -0.03 -8.25 2.46
CA VAL A 119 0.29 -7.08 3.31
C VAL A 119 -0.66 -5.93 3.03
N PHE A 120 -0.79 -5.50 1.77
CA PHE A 120 -1.65 -4.37 1.43
C PHE A 120 -3.13 -4.65 1.72
N ASN A 121 -3.62 -5.86 1.46
CA ASN A 121 -4.99 -6.25 1.81
C ASN A 121 -5.23 -6.19 3.33
N THR A 122 -4.21 -6.54 4.14
CA THR A 122 -4.29 -6.46 5.60
C THR A 122 -4.36 -5.00 6.04
N VAL A 123 -3.50 -4.14 5.48
CA VAL A 123 -3.51 -2.70 5.74
C VAL A 123 -4.85 -2.08 5.38
N ALA A 124 -5.42 -2.38 4.22
CA ALA A 124 -6.75 -1.89 3.83
C ALA A 124 -7.87 -2.38 4.75
N GLY A 125 -7.83 -3.67 5.13
CA GLY A 125 -8.79 -4.22 6.07
C GLY A 125 -8.79 -3.45 7.38
N SER A 126 -7.61 -3.09 7.89
CA SER A 126 -7.48 -2.23 9.08
C SER A 126 -7.91 -0.79 8.80
N ALA A 127 -7.48 -0.20 7.69
CA ALA A 127 -7.72 1.20 7.38
C ALA A 127 -9.21 1.54 7.22
N PHE A 128 -9.94 0.69 6.50
CA PHE A 128 -11.37 0.90 6.28
C PHE A 128 -12.27 0.18 7.29
N SER A 129 -11.71 -0.39 8.37
CA SER A 129 -12.49 -1.11 9.38
C SER A 129 -13.48 -0.22 10.14
N LYS A 130 -13.15 1.07 10.30
CA LYS A 130 -13.97 2.06 11.02
C LYS A 130 -14.61 3.10 10.10
N VAL A 131 -14.23 3.12 8.82
CA VAL A 131 -14.77 4.05 7.82
C VAL A 131 -16.11 3.50 7.33
N PRO A 132 -17.23 4.21 7.50
CA PRO A 132 -18.50 3.81 6.92
C PRO A 132 -18.33 3.67 5.40
N SER A 133 -18.76 2.54 4.83
CA SER A 133 -18.70 2.32 3.38
C SER A 133 -19.33 3.52 2.67
N TYR A 134 -18.50 4.25 1.91
CA TYR A 134 -18.88 5.47 1.24
C TYR A 134 -19.83 5.12 0.09
N HIS A 135 -21.12 5.03 0.37
CA HIS A 135 -22.12 5.04 -0.68
C HIS A 135 -22.17 6.45 -1.25
N LYS A 136 -21.59 6.61 -2.45
CA LYS A 136 -21.82 7.79 -3.28
C LYS A 136 -23.32 7.99 -3.35
N ALA A 137 -23.83 9.05 -2.71
CA ALA A 137 -25.23 9.42 -2.81
C ALA A 137 -25.54 9.60 -4.30
N ALA A 138 -26.45 8.79 -4.80
CA ALA A 138 -26.95 8.83 -6.18
C ALA A 138 -27.65 10.16 -6.47
#